data_AF-A0A444UYY5-F1
#
_entry.id   AF-A0A444UYY5-F1
#
_cell.length_a   1.000
_cell.length_b   1.000
_cell.length_c   1.000
_cell.angle_alpha   90.00
_cell.angle_beta   90.00
_cell.angle_gamma   90.00
#
_symmetry.space_group_name_H-M   'P 1'
#
loop_
_entity.id
_entity.type
_entity.pdbx_description
1 polymer ?
#
loop_
_entity_poly.entity_id
_entity_poly.type
_entity_poly.pdbx_seq_one_letter_code
_entity_poly.pdbx_strand_id
1 'polypeptide(L)'
;MQEISSLIKYFIRCANKNHSRSSLSGGPRLKCIELLSHVMDVLRDSYSCNAYGGDYSSILLKDILSVRKYWCEITQQQWMDLLDLYCGLYLKASKDIDRVLLARILHTLVRGSCLQTEGLTHSLFKFFSKALPNARHEKILAVLEHMLAALNVFLKASAMNCRVRVCKLGEDLLPTVLYIWTQKRPQDLLKDEIIQFFCLQLRVHHPKGAKTQETGAYAEDWSKWQSLLYNLYDALVSEINQIGSRGKYSTGSRHVAVKENLIELTADICHQLFTQDTRVLEITQSHMCGTQRGTQQGTPSKRRRIQLGWEVIRDNLQRSQSDFDLIPCAELVPLLTALHQLLVQQRRGEKTPYVVRCLSNIAACQSGKKDLRLSQKPELQKLWTRLWAVTLRYVSSQQIETEAFGLLEAVIQGGLIPIDREFWKIFTGSACKPSL
;
A
#
# COMPACT_ATOMS: atom_id res chain seq x y z
N MET A 1 40.29 6.38 -22.08
CA MET A 1 39.28 7.13 -21.28
C MET A 1 38.82 6.35 -20.05
N GLN A 2 38.30 5.12 -20.17
CA GLN A 2 37.84 4.29 -19.01
C GLN A 2 38.92 3.99 -17.94
N GLU A 3 40.21 4.15 -18.27
CA GLU A 3 41.32 3.95 -17.33
C GLU A 3 41.33 4.99 -16.20
N ILE A 4 40.93 6.24 -16.47
CA ILE A 4 40.93 7.32 -15.49
C ILE A 4 39.83 7.10 -14.44
N SER A 5 38.61 6.78 -14.88
CA SER A 5 37.50 6.48 -13.96
C SER A 5 37.78 5.22 -13.13
N SER A 6 38.43 4.21 -13.72
CA SER A 6 38.87 3.01 -13.03
C SER A 6 39.92 3.29 -11.96
N LEU A 7 40.89 4.16 -12.24
CA LEU A 7 41.91 4.58 -11.28
C LEU A 7 41.29 5.35 -10.10
N ILE A 8 40.39 6.30 -10.38
CA ILE A 8 39.68 7.06 -9.34
C ILE A 8 38.85 6.12 -8.45
N LYS A 9 38.11 5.21 -9.07
CA LYS A 9 37.35 4.17 -8.34
C LYS A 9 38.26 3.31 -7.46
N TYR A 10 39.41 2.88 -7.97
CA TYR A 10 40.39 2.11 -7.21
C TYR A 10 40.92 2.92 -6.01
N PHE A 11 41.30 4.18 -6.23
CA PHE A 11 41.79 5.08 -5.19
C PHE A 11 40.77 5.26 -4.06
N ILE A 12 39.52 5.59 -4.39
CA ILE A 12 38.42 5.76 -3.41
C ILE A 12 38.22 4.47 -2.61
N ARG A 13 38.20 3.31 -3.30
CA ARG A 13 38.04 2.01 -2.63
C ARG A 13 39.18 1.70 -1.68
N CYS A 14 40.43 1.98 -2.06
CA CYS A 14 41.58 1.80 -1.18
C CYS A 14 41.50 2.71 0.05
N ALA A 15 41.13 3.98 -0.15
CA ALA A 15 40.95 4.93 0.94
C ALA A 15 39.81 4.53 1.90
N ASN A 16 38.74 3.91 1.38
CA ASN A 16 37.64 3.36 2.17
C ASN A 16 38.00 2.03 2.87
N LYS A 17 38.87 1.20 2.28
CA LYS A 17 39.23 -0.16 2.77
C LYS A 17 40.26 -0.19 3.89
N ASN A 18 41.12 0.81 4.05
CA ASN A 18 42.19 0.87 5.08
C ASN A 18 41.67 0.98 6.54
N HIS A 19 40.40 0.63 6.75
CA HIS A 19 39.67 0.49 8.00
C HIS A 19 40.02 -0.79 8.77
N SER A 20 40.39 -1.89 8.10
CA SER A 20 40.38 -3.21 8.74
C SER A 20 41.61 -3.57 9.59
N ARG A 21 42.65 -2.72 9.70
CA ARG A 21 43.92 -3.16 10.34
C ARG A 21 44.62 -2.28 11.37
N SER A 22 44.27 -1.01 11.60
CA SER A 22 44.84 -0.28 12.75
C SER A 22 44.20 1.09 12.97
N SER A 23 44.10 1.48 14.25
CA SER A 23 43.82 2.82 14.83
C SER A 23 42.38 3.14 15.28
N LEU A 24 42.30 3.61 16.54
CA LEU A 24 41.11 3.93 17.35
C LEU A 24 40.32 5.19 16.91
N SER A 25 40.48 5.67 15.68
CA SER A 25 39.76 6.84 15.14
C SER A 25 39.19 6.56 13.73
N GLY A 26 38.67 5.35 13.56
CA GLY A 26 38.26 4.76 12.28
C GLY A 26 37.21 5.54 11.50
N GLY A 27 37.62 6.10 10.36
CA GLY A 27 36.72 6.45 9.28
C GLY A 27 37.44 6.70 7.97
N PRO A 28 36.71 7.03 6.89
CA PRO A 28 37.31 7.31 5.60
C PRO A 28 38.32 8.45 5.72
N ARG A 29 39.45 8.32 5.01
CA ARG A 29 40.54 9.31 5.02
C ARG A 29 40.34 10.42 3.99
N LEU A 30 39.40 10.24 3.05
CA LEU A 30 39.06 11.25 2.07
C LEU A 30 38.09 12.24 2.69
N LYS A 31 38.30 13.52 2.39
CA LYS A 31 37.34 14.57 2.71
C LYS A 31 36.14 14.43 1.77
N CYS A 32 34.97 14.10 2.31
CA CYS A 32 33.77 13.89 1.51
C CYS A 32 33.42 15.11 0.65
N ILE A 33 33.63 16.31 1.20
CA ILE A 33 33.30 17.58 0.54
C ILE A 33 34.06 17.75 -0.78
N GLU A 34 35.39 17.54 -0.76
CA GLU A 34 36.25 17.66 -1.94
C GLU A 34 35.90 16.58 -2.98
N LEU A 35 35.64 15.35 -2.51
CA LEU A 35 35.26 14.23 -3.37
C LEU A 35 33.93 14.50 -4.09
N LEU A 36 32.93 15.04 -3.40
CA LEU A 36 31.65 15.38 -4.00
C LEU A 36 31.75 16.56 -4.97
N SER A 37 32.56 17.58 -4.65
CA SER A 37 32.82 18.68 -5.59
C SER A 37 33.36 18.14 -6.91
N HIS A 38 34.41 17.31 -6.85
CA HIS A 38 34.99 16.70 -8.04
C HIS A 38 33.98 15.88 -8.84
N VAL A 39 33.17 15.05 -8.18
CA VAL A 39 32.12 14.27 -8.86
C VAL A 39 31.09 15.20 -9.53
N MET A 40 30.65 16.27 -8.86
CA MET A 40 29.69 17.21 -9.41
C MET A 40 30.26 18.01 -10.59
N ASP A 41 31.53 18.44 -10.51
CA ASP A 41 32.17 19.20 -11.58
C ASP A 41 32.27 18.38 -12.87
N VAL A 42 32.66 17.10 -12.76
CA VAL A 42 32.70 16.15 -13.88
C VAL A 42 31.30 15.93 -14.49
N LEU A 43 30.26 15.87 -13.67
CA LEU A 43 28.88 15.63 -14.13
C LEU A 43 28.17 16.89 -14.65
N ARG A 44 28.61 18.09 -14.25
CA ARG A 44 28.07 19.37 -14.72
C ARG A 44 28.62 19.76 -16.09
N ASP A 45 29.86 19.41 -16.38
CA ASP A 45 30.44 19.60 -17.70
C ASP A 45 29.84 18.62 -18.73
N SER A 46 29.29 19.14 -19.82
CA SER A 46 28.59 18.31 -20.81
C SER A 46 29.50 17.31 -21.51
N TYR A 47 30.76 17.68 -21.76
CA TYR A 47 31.73 16.80 -22.42
C TYR A 47 32.16 15.68 -21.48
N SER A 48 32.56 16.02 -20.26
CA SER A 48 32.99 15.08 -19.22
C SER A 48 31.85 14.17 -18.77
N CYS A 49 30.63 14.68 -18.64
CA CYS A 49 29.46 13.87 -18.31
C CYS A 49 29.15 12.84 -19.41
N ASN A 50 29.29 13.21 -20.69
CA ASN A 50 29.10 12.25 -21.79
C ASN A 50 30.18 11.16 -21.77
N ALA A 51 31.44 11.53 -21.47
CA ALA A 51 32.56 10.59 -21.46
C ALA A 51 32.60 9.69 -20.21
N TYR A 52 32.21 10.20 -19.04
CA TYR A 52 32.45 9.57 -17.74
C TYR A 52 31.23 9.50 -16.82
N GLY A 53 30.09 10.03 -17.23
CA GLY A 53 28.93 10.21 -16.35
C GLY A 53 28.39 8.92 -15.76
N GLY A 54 28.38 7.83 -16.53
CA GLY A 54 28.02 6.50 -16.05
C GLY A 54 28.96 5.98 -14.96
N ASP A 55 30.27 6.12 -15.16
CA ASP A 55 31.28 5.66 -14.20
C ASP A 55 31.25 6.48 -12.91
N TYR A 56 31.20 7.81 -13.01
CA TYR A 56 31.14 8.70 -11.85
C TYR A 56 29.83 8.54 -11.06
N SER A 57 28.71 8.34 -11.75
CA SER A 57 27.44 8.00 -11.11
C SER A 57 27.51 6.66 -10.36
N SER A 58 28.20 5.66 -10.94
CA SER A 58 28.42 4.36 -10.31
C SER A 58 29.32 4.48 -9.07
N ILE A 59 30.39 5.27 -9.14
CA ILE A 59 31.29 5.59 -8.02
C ILE A 59 30.51 6.30 -6.91
N LEU A 60 29.74 7.33 -7.25
CA LEU A 60 28.90 8.07 -6.31
C LEU A 60 27.97 7.12 -5.54
N LEU A 61 27.24 6.26 -6.24
CA LEU A 61 26.31 5.35 -5.60
C LEU A 61 27.00 4.28 -4.74
N LYS A 62 28.02 3.62 -5.30
CA LYS A 62 28.57 2.37 -4.74
C LYS A 62 29.71 2.60 -3.76
N ASP A 63 30.47 3.68 -3.92
CA ASP A 63 31.71 3.89 -3.20
C ASP A 63 31.68 5.17 -2.32
N ILE A 64 30.72 6.08 -2.54
CA ILE A 64 30.54 7.29 -1.73
C ILE A 64 29.26 7.18 -0.89
N LEU A 65 28.07 7.18 -1.52
CA LEU A 65 26.78 7.17 -0.83
C LEU A 65 26.51 5.86 -0.08
N SER A 66 27.26 4.79 -0.33
CA SER A 66 27.20 3.55 0.45
C SER A 66 27.86 3.67 1.83
N VAL A 67 28.76 4.64 2.03
CA VAL A 67 29.51 4.85 3.27
C VAL A 67 28.74 5.82 4.17
N ARG A 68 28.17 5.31 5.26
CA ARG A 68 27.33 6.10 6.19
C ARG A 68 28.04 7.28 6.83
N LYS A 69 29.34 7.16 7.12
CA LYS A 69 30.10 8.27 7.71
C LYS A 69 30.12 9.49 6.80
N TYR A 70 30.23 9.30 5.48
CA TYR A 70 30.16 10.41 4.54
C TYR A 70 28.83 11.16 4.63
N TRP A 71 27.68 10.50 4.91
CA TRP A 71 26.39 11.19 4.98
C TRP A 71 26.36 12.31 6.02
N CYS A 72 27.10 12.15 7.13
CA CYS A 72 27.21 13.15 8.19
C CYS A 72 28.17 14.30 7.83
N GLU A 73 29.04 14.11 6.84
CA GLU A 73 30.00 15.12 6.37
C GLU A 73 29.43 15.95 5.20
N ILE A 74 28.39 15.45 4.53
CA ILE A 74 27.73 16.14 3.41
C ILE A 74 26.89 17.28 3.97
N THR A 75 27.21 18.50 3.55
CA THR A 75 26.46 19.70 3.95
C THR A 75 25.06 19.74 3.32
N GLN A 76 24.14 20.50 3.91
CA GLN A 76 22.80 20.71 3.36
C GLN A 76 22.84 21.24 1.91
N GLN A 77 23.75 22.17 1.61
CA GLN A 77 23.92 22.70 0.25
C GLN A 77 24.38 21.62 -0.73
N GLN A 78 25.29 20.74 -0.33
CA GLN A 78 25.74 19.65 -1.20
C GLN A 78 24.64 18.61 -1.47
N TRP A 79 23.78 18.32 -0.49
CA TRP A 79 22.59 17.51 -0.72
C TRP A 79 21.65 18.17 -1.75
N MET A 80 21.44 19.50 -1.65
CA MET A 80 20.66 20.26 -2.64
C MET A 80 21.25 20.17 -4.03
N ASP A 81 22.55 20.47 -4.15
CA ASP A 81 23.25 20.52 -5.43
C ASP A 81 23.27 19.15 -6.12
N LEU A 82 23.46 18.07 -5.35
CA LEU A 82 23.39 16.70 -5.86
C LEU A 82 21.98 16.35 -6.33
N LEU A 83 20.95 16.71 -5.55
CA LEU A 83 19.56 16.48 -5.94
C LEU A 83 19.22 17.22 -7.23
N ASP A 84 19.53 18.51 -7.33
CA ASP A 84 19.21 19.31 -8.51
C ASP A 84 19.93 18.80 -9.75
N LEU A 85 21.21 18.42 -9.61
CA LEU A 85 21.99 17.79 -10.67
C LEU A 85 21.32 16.50 -11.18
N TYR A 86 21.02 15.54 -10.30
CA TYR A 86 20.45 14.26 -10.70
C TYR A 86 18.98 14.35 -11.14
N CYS A 87 18.20 15.28 -10.58
CA CYS A 87 16.86 15.60 -11.07
C CYS A 87 16.95 16.14 -12.51
N GLY A 88 17.90 17.03 -12.78
CA GLY A 88 18.18 17.55 -14.12
C GLY A 88 18.60 16.46 -15.10
N LEU A 89 19.54 15.59 -14.72
CA LEU A 89 20.00 14.47 -15.54
C LEU A 89 18.86 13.51 -15.89
N TYR A 90 18.00 13.19 -14.92
CA TYR A 90 16.83 12.32 -15.14
C TYR A 90 15.82 12.94 -16.12
N LEU A 91 15.52 14.24 -15.97
CA LEU A 91 14.54 14.94 -16.80
C LEU A 91 15.04 15.22 -18.23
N LYS A 92 16.36 15.39 -18.44
CA LYS A 92 16.94 15.70 -19.76
C LYS A 92 16.86 14.54 -20.77
N ALA A 93 16.44 13.34 -20.35
CA ALA A 93 16.37 12.14 -21.19
C ALA A 93 17.68 11.84 -21.97
N SER A 94 18.83 12.20 -21.40
CA SER A 94 20.15 11.84 -21.94
C SER A 94 20.28 10.31 -21.98
N LYS A 95 20.93 9.80 -23.04
CA LYS A 95 21.22 8.37 -23.22
C LYS A 95 22.53 7.94 -22.53
N ASP A 96 23.22 8.90 -21.92
CA ASP A 96 24.64 8.74 -21.56
C ASP A 96 24.81 8.05 -20.19
N ILE A 97 23.76 8.08 -19.36
CA ILE A 97 23.74 7.41 -18.06
C ILE A 97 22.57 6.43 -18.02
N ASP A 98 22.85 5.21 -17.58
CA ASP A 98 21.84 4.18 -17.37
C ASP A 98 20.69 4.68 -16.50
N ARG A 99 19.45 4.50 -16.98
CA ARG A 99 18.27 5.01 -16.29
C ARG A 99 18.01 4.33 -14.95
N VAL A 100 18.34 3.06 -14.82
CA VAL A 100 18.19 2.34 -13.54
C VAL A 100 19.19 2.92 -12.54
N LEU A 101 20.43 3.17 -12.93
CA LEU A 101 21.44 3.83 -12.10
C LEU A 101 20.99 5.23 -11.66
N LEU A 102 20.46 6.05 -12.55
CA LEU A 102 19.92 7.37 -12.20
C LEU A 102 18.78 7.25 -11.17
N ALA A 103 17.83 6.34 -11.38
CA ALA A 103 16.70 6.14 -10.46
C ALA A 103 17.18 5.65 -9.08
N ARG A 104 18.18 4.77 -9.02
CA ARG A 104 18.81 4.31 -7.77
C ARG A 104 19.50 5.44 -7.02
N ILE A 105 20.21 6.29 -7.73
CA ILE A 105 20.88 7.45 -7.14
C ILE A 105 19.84 8.41 -6.60
N LEU A 106 18.82 8.77 -7.40
CA LEU A 106 17.72 9.62 -6.95
C LEU A 106 17.03 9.09 -5.69
N HIS A 107 16.70 7.79 -5.65
CA HIS A 107 16.15 7.18 -4.43
C HIS A 107 17.09 7.34 -3.23
N THR A 108 18.39 7.09 -3.42
CA THR A 108 19.39 7.23 -2.35
C THR A 108 19.54 8.69 -1.90
N LEU A 109 19.59 9.63 -2.84
CA LEU A 109 19.71 11.06 -2.57
C LEU A 109 18.48 11.60 -1.86
N VAL A 110 17.27 11.26 -2.31
CA VAL A 110 16.01 11.65 -1.66
C VAL A 110 15.98 11.14 -0.23
N ARG A 111 16.41 9.89 0.00
CA ARG A 111 16.49 9.32 1.35
C ARG A 111 17.51 10.03 2.24
N GLY A 112 18.70 10.33 1.73
CA GLY A 112 19.71 11.10 2.47
C GLY A 112 19.24 12.50 2.80
N SER A 113 18.71 13.19 1.80
CA SER A 113 18.12 14.51 1.87
C SER A 113 17.02 14.62 2.93
N CYS A 114 16.05 13.69 2.95
CA CYS A 114 14.97 13.68 3.92
C CYS A 114 15.43 13.36 5.35
N LEU A 115 16.59 12.72 5.53
CA LEU A 115 17.13 12.38 6.84
C LEU A 115 18.08 13.45 7.39
N GLN A 116 18.81 14.14 6.51
CA GLN A 116 19.90 15.04 6.88
C GLN A 116 19.52 16.52 6.81
N THR A 117 18.35 16.87 6.29
CA THR A 117 17.97 18.27 6.06
C THR A 117 16.51 18.52 6.39
N GLU A 118 16.19 19.76 6.79
CA GLU A 118 14.83 20.17 7.18
C GLU A 118 14.04 20.87 6.05
N GLY A 119 14.59 21.00 4.83
CA GLY A 119 14.11 22.01 3.86
C GLY A 119 13.92 21.60 2.39
N LEU A 120 14.09 20.34 2.01
CA LEU A 120 14.18 19.92 0.59
C LEU A 120 12.84 19.70 -0.12
N THR A 121 11.77 20.32 0.37
CA THR A 121 10.41 19.95 -0.04
C THR A 121 10.06 20.48 -1.42
N HIS A 122 10.36 21.76 -1.72
CA HIS A 122 9.84 22.39 -2.93
C HIS A 122 10.42 21.84 -4.25
N SER A 123 11.74 21.64 -4.32
CA SER A 123 12.40 21.09 -5.52
C SER A 123 11.91 19.67 -5.81
N LEU A 124 11.77 18.83 -4.80
CA LEU A 124 11.27 17.46 -4.93
C LEU A 124 9.80 17.39 -5.36
N PHE A 125 8.92 18.24 -4.80
CA PHE A 125 7.54 18.34 -5.30
C PHE A 125 7.52 18.69 -6.80
N LYS A 126 8.29 19.70 -7.22
CA LYS A 126 8.41 20.10 -8.62
C LYS A 126 8.97 18.96 -9.49
N PHE A 127 9.99 18.26 -9.00
CA PHE A 127 10.59 17.14 -9.70
C PHE A 127 9.59 16.01 -9.93
N PHE A 128 8.96 15.48 -8.88
CA PHE A 128 8.01 14.36 -9.00
C PHE A 128 6.79 14.72 -9.85
N SER A 129 6.29 15.96 -9.75
CA SER A 129 5.19 16.45 -10.61
C SER A 129 5.52 16.43 -12.10
N LYS A 130 6.81 16.51 -12.47
CA LYS A 130 7.28 16.45 -13.87
C LYS A 130 7.71 15.04 -14.29
N ALA A 131 8.39 14.32 -13.39
CA ALA A 131 9.00 13.04 -13.69
C ALA A 131 7.96 11.92 -13.83
N LEU A 132 7.01 11.83 -12.88
CA LEU A 132 6.13 10.67 -12.78
C LEU A 132 4.96 10.63 -13.77
N PRO A 133 4.40 11.74 -14.31
CA PRO A 133 3.44 11.63 -15.41
C PRO A 133 3.99 10.85 -16.62
N ASN A 134 5.30 10.94 -16.87
CA ASN A 134 5.97 10.20 -17.95
C ASN A 134 6.21 8.71 -17.62
N ALA A 135 5.99 8.27 -16.37
CA ALA A 135 6.18 6.88 -15.94
C ALA A 135 5.31 5.88 -16.70
N ARG A 136 4.19 6.33 -17.30
CA ARG A 136 3.34 5.49 -18.18
C ARG A 136 4.14 4.93 -19.37
N HIS A 137 5.06 5.72 -19.90
CA HIS A 137 5.88 5.39 -21.07
C HIS A 137 7.16 4.63 -20.72
N GLU A 138 7.56 4.61 -19.45
CA GLU A 138 8.77 3.90 -19.02
C GLU A 138 8.57 2.38 -19.15
N LYS A 139 9.49 1.72 -19.85
CA LYS A 139 9.42 0.28 -20.12
C LYS A 139 10.18 -0.52 -19.06
N ILE A 140 11.15 0.08 -18.41
CA ILE A 140 12.02 -0.60 -17.44
C ILE A 140 11.37 -0.53 -16.06
N LEU A 141 10.82 -1.65 -15.58
CA LEU A 141 10.11 -1.71 -14.29
C LEU A 141 11.00 -1.32 -13.10
N ALA A 142 12.30 -1.65 -13.14
CA ALA A 142 13.24 -1.27 -12.08
C ALA A 142 13.39 0.26 -11.93
N VAL A 143 13.24 1.02 -13.03
CA VAL A 143 13.22 2.49 -12.96
C VAL A 143 11.98 2.95 -12.19
N LEU A 144 10.81 2.38 -12.50
CA LEU A 144 9.56 2.71 -11.82
C LEU A 144 9.61 2.36 -10.33
N GLU A 145 10.21 1.22 -9.99
CA GLU A 145 10.39 0.76 -8.61
C GLU A 145 11.16 1.79 -7.79
N HIS A 146 12.37 2.15 -8.23
CA HIS A 146 13.20 3.10 -7.50
C HIS A 146 12.61 4.51 -7.46
N MET A 147 11.90 4.94 -8.52
CA MET A 147 11.24 6.24 -8.55
C MET A 147 10.03 6.31 -7.61
N LEU A 148 9.23 5.24 -7.50
CA LEU A 148 8.14 5.18 -6.52
C LEU A 148 8.66 5.03 -5.09
N ALA A 149 9.73 4.26 -4.87
CA ALA A 149 10.39 4.19 -3.57
C ALA A 149 10.90 5.58 -3.13
N ALA A 150 11.53 6.32 -4.04
CA ALA A 150 11.95 7.71 -3.80
C ALA A 150 10.75 8.61 -3.44
N LEU A 151 9.66 8.51 -4.21
CA LEU A 151 8.43 9.25 -3.93
C LEU A 151 7.89 8.92 -2.54
N ASN A 152 7.77 7.64 -2.19
CA ASN A 152 7.23 7.20 -0.91
C ASN A 152 8.05 7.74 0.28
N VAL A 153 9.38 7.70 0.18
CA VAL A 153 10.27 8.29 1.19
C VAL A 153 10.02 9.79 1.32
N PHE A 154 9.98 10.51 0.19
CA PHE A 154 9.75 11.95 0.17
C PHE A 154 8.40 12.35 0.75
N LEU A 155 7.33 11.70 0.31
CA LEU A 155 5.97 12.00 0.75
C LEU A 155 5.80 11.68 2.24
N LYS A 156 6.39 10.57 2.73
CA LYS A 156 6.35 10.22 4.16
C LYS A 156 7.06 11.28 5.01
N ALA A 157 8.23 11.75 4.59
CA ALA A 157 8.95 12.81 5.28
C ALA A 157 8.19 14.15 5.23
N SER A 158 7.48 14.42 4.13
CA SER A 158 6.75 15.67 3.92
C SER A 158 5.34 15.70 4.49
N ALA A 159 4.76 14.54 4.83
CA ALA A 159 3.35 14.41 5.21
C ALA A 159 2.97 15.26 6.43
N MET A 160 3.86 15.39 7.42
CA MET A 160 3.59 16.13 8.64
C MET A 160 3.60 17.66 8.42
N ASN A 161 4.50 18.16 7.58
CA ASN A 161 4.73 19.60 7.43
C ASN A 161 4.10 20.19 6.16
N CYS A 162 3.78 19.35 5.18
CA CYS A 162 3.31 19.75 3.85
C CYS A 162 2.09 18.94 3.40
N ARG A 163 1.24 18.49 4.34
CA ARG A 163 0.09 17.60 4.09
C ARG A 163 -0.73 18.00 2.86
N VAL A 164 -1.10 19.28 2.74
CA VAL A 164 -1.90 19.80 1.61
C VAL A 164 -1.20 19.55 0.27
N ARG A 165 0.11 19.85 0.19
CA ARG A 165 0.91 19.63 -1.03
C ARG A 165 1.10 18.15 -1.33
N VAL A 166 1.21 17.31 -0.29
CA VAL A 166 1.27 15.85 -0.42
C VAL A 166 -0.03 15.31 -1.01
N CYS A 167 -1.19 15.75 -0.49
CA CYS A 167 -2.50 15.36 -1.01
C CYS A 167 -2.66 15.77 -2.48
N LYS A 168 -2.37 17.04 -2.80
CA LYS A 168 -2.42 17.55 -4.17
C LYS A 168 -1.54 16.75 -5.15
N LEU A 169 -0.27 16.54 -4.80
CA LEU A 169 0.63 15.74 -5.62
C LEU A 169 0.14 14.28 -5.73
N GLY A 170 -0.40 13.74 -4.66
CA GLY A 170 -1.04 12.42 -4.62
C GLY A 170 -2.17 12.29 -5.63
N GLU A 171 -3.14 13.20 -5.58
CA GLU A 171 -4.27 13.26 -6.52
C GLU A 171 -3.84 13.36 -7.98
N ASP A 172 -2.76 14.10 -8.27
CA ASP A 172 -2.22 14.25 -9.62
C ASP A 172 -1.51 12.99 -10.13
N LEU A 173 -0.82 12.28 -9.23
CA LEU A 173 -0.03 11.10 -9.59
C LEU A 173 -0.81 9.79 -9.54
N LEU A 174 -1.85 9.68 -8.70
CA LEU A 174 -2.62 8.46 -8.51
C LEU A 174 -3.14 7.86 -9.83
N PRO A 175 -3.70 8.62 -10.79
CA PRO A 175 -4.10 8.06 -12.09
C PRO A 175 -2.96 7.35 -12.82
N THR A 176 -1.75 7.90 -12.75
CA THR A 176 -0.57 7.33 -13.41
C THR A 176 -0.08 6.09 -12.68
N VAL A 177 -0.08 6.09 -11.34
CA VAL A 177 0.28 4.91 -10.54
C VAL A 177 -0.74 3.78 -10.75
N LEU A 178 -2.03 4.11 -10.80
CA LEU A 178 -3.10 3.15 -11.06
C LEU A 178 -3.03 2.58 -12.49
N TYR A 179 -2.63 3.39 -13.47
CA TYR A 179 -2.33 2.90 -14.82
C TYR A 179 -1.19 1.87 -14.81
N ILE A 180 -0.10 2.14 -14.07
CA ILE A 180 1.03 1.20 -13.94
C ILE A 180 0.54 -0.11 -13.31
N TRP A 181 -0.24 -0.04 -12.22
CA TRP A 181 -0.83 -1.20 -11.57
C TRP A 181 -1.66 -2.07 -12.53
N THR A 182 -2.62 -1.45 -13.22
CA THR A 182 -3.60 -2.17 -14.04
C THR A 182 -3.02 -2.67 -15.36
N GLN A 183 -2.22 -1.85 -16.05
CA GLN A 183 -1.76 -2.12 -17.42
C GLN A 183 -0.41 -2.83 -17.46
N LYS A 184 0.54 -2.45 -16.59
CA LYS A 184 1.88 -3.08 -16.56
C LYS A 184 1.93 -4.32 -15.68
N ARG A 185 0.92 -4.55 -14.82
CA ARG A 185 0.77 -5.70 -13.91
C ARG A 185 2.08 -6.05 -13.18
N PRO A 186 2.63 -5.11 -12.40
CA PRO A 186 3.90 -5.31 -11.72
C PRO A 186 3.84 -6.47 -10.72
N GLN A 187 4.96 -7.15 -10.54
CA GLN A 187 5.17 -8.17 -9.51
C GLN A 187 6.19 -7.68 -8.47
N ASP A 188 6.26 -8.35 -7.33
CA ASP A 188 7.30 -8.17 -6.31
C ASP A 188 7.41 -6.73 -5.75
N LEU A 189 8.62 -6.16 -5.72
CA LEU A 189 8.98 -4.91 -5.04
C LEU A 189 8.20 -3.69 -5.56
N LEU A 190 8.05 -3.56 -6.89
CA LEU A 190 7.29 -2.46 -7.48
C LEU A 190 5.82 -2.50 -7.06
N LYS A 191 5.25 -3.69 -6.87
CA LYS A 191 3.88 -3.84 -6.38
C LYS A 191 3.76 -3.36 -4.93
N ASP A 192 4.74 -3.69 -4.09
CA ASP A 192 4.78 -3.26 -2.70
C ASP A 192 4.93 -1.73 -2.57
N GLU A 193 5.76 -1.10 -3.42
CA GLU A 193 5.90 0.36 -3.47
C GLU A 193 4.61 1.07 -3.93
N ILE A 194 3.87 0.49 -4.87
CA ILE A 194 2.56 1.02 -5.29
C ILE A 194 1.53 0.92 -4.16
N ILE A 195 1.47 -0.22 -3.46
CA ILE A 195 0.58 -0.40 -2.31
C ILE A 195 0.94 0.62 -1.22
N GLN A 196 2.23 0.80 -0.92
CA GLN A 196 2.69 1.78 0.05
C GLN A 196 2.29 3.20 -0.33
N PHE A 197 2.38 3.56 -1.62
CA PHE A 197 1.92 4.86 -2.12
C PHE A 197 0.42 5.04 -1.84
N PHE A 198 -0.43 4.06 -2.20
CA PHE A 198 -1.87 4.14 -1.96
C PHE A 198 -2.22 4.23 -0.47
N CYS A 199 -1.58 3.41 0.37
CA CYS A 199 -1.76 3.48 1.82
C CYS A 199 -1.37 4.86 2.38
N LEU A 200 -0.25 5.43 1.90
CA LEU A 200 0.18 6.76 2.33
C LEU A 200 -0.85 7.81 1.92
N GLN A 201 -1.35 7.78 0.69
CA GLN A 201 -2.38 8.71 0.21
C GLN A 201 -3.66 8.62 1.05
N LEU A 202 -4.15 7.42 1.34
CA LEU A 202 -5.32 7.26 2.21
C LEU A 202 -5.07 7.85 3.60
N ARG A 203 -3.92 7.59 4.21
CA ARG A 203 -3.61 8.09 5.57
C ARG A 203 -3.50 9.62 5.63
N VAL A 204 -2.93 10.25 4.61
CA VAL A 204 -2.81 11.72 4.57
C VAL A 204 -4.14 12.38 4.22
N HIS A 205 -4.97 11.79 3.37
CA HIS A 205 -6.30 12.32 3.05
C HIS A 205 -7.30 12.09 4.19
N HIS A 206 -7.25 10.92 4.83
CA HIS A 206 -8.18 10.46 5.87
C HIS A 206 -7.45 10.03 7.16
N PRO A 207 -6.82 10.96 7.91
CA PRO A 207 -6.16 10.62 9.17
C PRO A 207 -7.12 9.90 10.12
N LYS A 208 -6.71 8.74 10.64
CA LYS A 208 -7.54 7.88 11.51
C LYS A 208 -8.92 7.53 10.92
N GLY A 209 -9.06 7.57 9.59
CA GLY A 209 -10.31 7.28 8.90
C GLY A 209 -11.33 8.43 8.86
N ALA A 210 -10.91 9.66 9.17
CA ALA A 210 -11.75 10.86 9.06
C ALA A 210 -12.38 11.00 7.66
N LYS A 211 -13.65 11.40 7.58
CA LYS A 211 -14.42 11.48 6.32
C LYS A 211 -14.80 12.89 5.91
N THR A 212 -14.83 13.80 6.88
CA THR A 212 -15.25 15.18 6.69
C THR A 212 -14.10 16.12 7.04
N GLN A 213 -14.15 17.35 6.55
CA GLN A 213 -13.11 18.33 6.82
C GLN A 213 -13.01 18.67 8.31
N GLU A 214 -14.15 18.70 9.02
CA GLU A 214 -14.23 18.96 10.47
C GLU A 214 -13.57 17.84 11.28
N THR A 215 -13.63 16.60 10.80
CA THR A 215 -12.97 15.44 11.43
C THR A 215 -11.51 15.31 11.02
N GLY A 216 -11.00 16.23 10.19
CA GLY A 216 -9.61 16.32 9.77
C GLY A 216 -9.32 15.74 8.38
N ALA A 217 -10.32 15.25 7.64
CA ALA A 217 -10.13 14.79 6.28
C ALA A 217 -9.80 15.97 5.33
N TYR A 218 -9.03 15.72 4.28
CA TYR A 218 -8.68 16.75 3.30
C TYR A 218 -8.55 16.14 1.91
N ALA A 219 -9.05 16.86 0.91
CA ALA A 219 -8.75 16.68 -0.51
C ALA A 219 -8.70 18.07 -1.14
N GLU A 220 -7.83 18.26 -2.13
CA GLU A 220 -7.80 19.49 -2.94
C GLU A 220 -9.07 19.58 -3.79
N ASP A 221 -9.45 18.47 -4.41
CA ASP A 221 -10.71 18.30 -5.14
C ASP A 221 -11.40 17.01 -4.66
N TRP A 222 -12.43 17.18 -3.83
CA TRP A 222 -13.19 16.06 -3.28
C TRP A 222 -13.83 15.19 -4.35
N SER A 223 -14.31 15.77 -5.46
CA SER A 223 -14.97 15.03 -6.53
C SER A 223 -13.96 14.16 -7.29
N LYS A 224 -12.78 14.72 -7.58
CA LYS A 224 -11.65 13.99 -8.18
C LYS A 224 -11.16 12.91 -7.24
N TRP A 225 -10.84 13.24 -5.99
CA TRP A 225 -10.34 12.29 -4.99
C TRP A 225 -11.29 11.11 -4.81
N GLN A 226 -12.60 11.39 -4.70
CA GLN A 226 -13.61 10.36 -4.57
C GLN A 226 -13.66 9.45 -5.81
N SER A 227 -13.59 10.00 -7.04
CA SER A 227 -13.47 9.21 -8.26
C SER A 227 -12.21 8.33 -8.28
N LEU A 228 -11.07 8.85 -7.81
CA LEU A 228 -9.81 8.11 -7.70
C LEU A 228 -9.93 6.92 -6.75
N LEU A 229 -10.58 7.10 -5.59
CA LEU A 229 -10.83 6.03 -4.63
C LEU A 229 -11.69 4.91 -5.24
N TYR A 230 -12.71 5.23 -6.03
CA TYR A 230 -13.50 4.21 -6.73
C TYR A 230 -12.70 3.43 -7.75
N ASN A 231 -11.93 4.12 -8.59
CA ASN A 231 -11.09 3.46 -9.58
C ASN A 231 -10.06 2.54 -8.90
N LEU A 232 -9.54 2.95 -7.74
CA LEU A 232 -8.65 2.14 -6.93
C LEU A 232 -9.37 0.92 -6.35
N TYR A 233 -10.57 1.08 -5.77
CA TYR A 233 -11.40 -0.02 -5.30
C TYR A 233 -11.64 -1.08 -6.39
N ASP A 234 -12.09 -0.65 -7.58
CA ASP A 234 -12.35 -1.54 -8.71
C ASP A 234 -11.09 -2.32 -9.12
N ALA A 235 -9.93 -1.63 -9.15
CA ALA A 235 -8.65 -2.25 -9.48
C ALA A 235 -8.21 -3.30 -8.43
N LEU A 236 -8.44 -3.03 -7.14
CA LEU A 236 -8.12 -3.94 -6.05
C LEU A 236 -9.04 -5.17 -6.03
N VAL A 237 -10.34 -4.96 -6.23
CA VAL A 237 -11.32 -6.07 -6.36
C VAL A 237 -10.95 -6.96 -7.53
N SER A 238 -10.60 -6.38 -8.69
CA SER A 238 -10.11 -7.14 -9.84
C SER A 238 -8.85 -7.94 -9.51
N GLU A 239 -7.90 -7.34 -8.79
CA GLU A 239 -6.67 -8.03 -8.38
C GLU A 239 -6.96 -9.21 -7.45
N ILE A 240 -7.78 -9.00 -6.41
CA ILE A 240 -8.19 -10.05 -5.47
C ILE A 240 -8.89 -11.20 -6.20
N ASN A 241 -9.79 -10.88 -7.15
CA ASN A 241 -10.46 -11.88 -7.97
C ASN A 241 -9.47 -12.66 -8.84
N GLN A 242 -8.49 -11.99 -9.44
CA GLN A 242 -7.45 -12.65 -10.24
C GLN A 242 -6.58 -13.57 -9.38
N ILE A 243 -6.17 -13.13 -8.19
CA ILE A 243 -5.42 -13.94 -7.22
C ILE A 243 -6.23 -15.19 -6.86
N GLY A 244 -7.52 -15.03 -6.54
CA GLY A 244 -8.42 -16.14 -6.21
C GLY A 244 -8.63 -17.13 -7.36
N SER A 245 -8.66 -16.65 -8.61
CA SER A 245 -8.79 -17.52 -9.81
C SER A 245 -7.53 -18.30 -10.16
N ARG A 246 -6.35 -17.85 -9.73
CA ARG A 246 -5.03 -18.40 -10.08
C ARG A 246 -4.47 -19.41 -9.07
N GLY A 247 -5.26 -19.84 -8.08
CA GLY A 247 -4.85 -20.84 -7.10
C GLY A 247 -4.45 -22.16 -7.76
N LYS A 248 -3.16 -22.30 -8.07
CA LYS A 248 -2.56 -23.51 -8.62
C LYS A 248 -2.66 -24.64 -7.59
N TYR A 249 -3.00 -25.82 -8.08
CA TYR A 249 -2.86 -27.08 -7.35
C TYR A 249 -1.38 -27.34 -7.11
N SER A 250 -0.86 -26.91 -5.97
CA SER A 250 0.47 -27.26 -5.53
C SER A 250 0.31 -27.94 -4.18
N THR A 251 0.37 -29.27 -4.20
CA THR A 251 0.62 -30.16 -3.05
C THR A 251 -0.16 -29.83 -1.76
N GLY A 252 -1.38 -30.35 -1.65
CA GLY A 252 -2.04 -30.65 -0.37
C GLY A 252 -2.57 -29.47 0.48
N SER A 253 -2.16 -28.23 0.21
CA SER A 253 -2.74 -27.04 0.83
C SER A 253 -2.70 -25.86 -0.14
N ARG A 254 -3.87 -25.37 -0.55
CA ARG A 254 -4.01 -24.12 -1.26
C ARG A 254 -3.80 -22.98 -0.26
N HIS A 255 -2.61 -22.43 -0.19
CA HIS A 255 -2.39 -21.11 0.44
C HIS A 255 -2.13 -20.10 -0.67
N VAL A 256 -3.19 -19.51 -1.22
CA VAL A 256 -3.07 -18.22 -1.91
C VAL A 256 -3.36 -17.13 -0.88
N ALA A 257 -2.41 -16.89 0.01
CA ALA A 257 -2.52 -15.81 0.97
C ALA A 257 -2.36 -14.47 0.22
N VAL A 258 -3.46 -13.75 0.06
CA VAL A 258 -3.42 -12.33 -0.32
C VAL A 258 -2.52 -11.62 0.71
N LYS A 259 -1.55 -10.82 0.25
CA LYS A 259 -0.63 -10.11 1.15
C LYS A 259 -1.42 -9.21 2.11
N GLU A 260 -1.01 -9.16 3.38
CA GLU A 260 -1.69 -8.41 4.45
C GLU A 260 -1.84 -6.92 4.13
N ASN A 261 -0.79 -6.29 3.58
CA ASN A 261 -0.83 -4.88 3.16
C ASN A 261 -1.91 -4.57 2.09
N LEU A 262 -2.22 -5.53 1.21
CA LEU A 262 -3.28 -5.38 0.21
C LEU A 262 -4.66 -5.53 0.84
N ILE A 263 -4.80 -6.39 1.85
CA ILE A 263 -6.03 -6.56 2.63
C ILE A 263 -6.31 -5.29 3.42
N GLU A 264 -5.33 -4.77 4.15
CA GLU A 264 -5.44 -3.50 4.90
C GLU A 264 -5.85 -2.35 3.99
N LEU A 265 -5.16 -2.17 2.86
CA LEU A 265 -5.49 -1.14 1.87
C LEU A 265 -6.95 -1.26 1.39
N THR A 266 -7.39 -2.47 1.06
CA THR A 266 -8.75 -2.71 0.60
C THR A 266 -9.78 -2.41 1.69
N ALA A 267 -9.48 -2.79 2.94
CA ALA A 267 -10.34 -2.51 4.09
C ALA A 267 -10.46 -0.99 4.34
N ASP A 268 -9.35 -0.26 4.29
CA ASP A 268 -9.32 1.19 4.46
C ASP A 268 -10.16 1.89 3.38
N ILE A 269 -10.01 1.48 2.11
CA ILE A 269 -10.81 2.04 1.00
C ILE A 269 -12.29 1.71 1.18
N CYS A 270 -12.62 0.47 1.54
CA CYS A 270 -14.00 0.09 1.81
C CYS A 270 -14.59 0.95 2.94
N HIS A 271 -13.83 1.19 4.00
CA HIS A 271 -14.26 2.05 5.09
C HIS A 271 -14.53 3.48 4.60
N GLN A 272 -13.69 4.03 3.71
CA GLN A 272 -13.90 5.37 3.17
C GLN A 272 -15.09 5.45 2.20
N LEU A 273 -15.29 4.44 1.34
CA LEU A 273 -16.28 4.49 0.26
C LEU A 273 -17.69 4.03 0.67
N PHE A 274 -17.80 3.09 1.61
CA PHE A 274 -19.06 2.44 1.95
C PHE A 274 -19.52 2.85 3.34
N THR A 275 -20.30 3.93 3.40
CA THR A 275 -21.04 4.38 4.59
C THR A 275 -22.54 4.49 4.35
N GLN A 276 -23.32 4.53 5.42
CA GLN A 276 -24.80 4.55 5.38
C GLN A 276 -25.40 5.71 4.55
N ASP A 277 -24.66 6.81 4.38
CA ASP A 277 -25.14 8.04 3.70
C ASP A 277 -24.73 8.15 2.22
N THR A 278 -23.77 7.35 1.76
CA THR A 278 -23.30 7.35 0.36
C THR A 278 -24.19 6.48 -0.50
N ARG A 279 -25.25 7.04 -1.12
CA ARG A 279 -26.19 6.26 -1.96
C ARG A 279 -25.93 6.31 -3.46
N VAL A 280 -25.42 7.41 -4.02
CA VAL A 280 -25.20 7.53 -5.48
C VAL A 280 -24.07 8.52 -5.77
N LEU A 281 -23.16 8.16 -6.69
CA LEU A 281 -22.31 9.12 -7.39
C LEU A 281 -22.53 9.00 -8.89
N GLU A 282 -22.71 10.15 -9.53
CA GLU A 282 -22.64 10.27 -10.98
C GLU A 282 -21.20 10.55 -11.38
N ILE A 283 -20.48 9.53 -11.85
CA ILE A 283 -19.13 9.72 -12.41
C ILE A 283 -19.26 9.93 -13.92
N THR A 284 -18.77 11.07 -14.40
CA THR A 284 -18.55 11.28 -15.84
C THR A 284 -17.23 10.60 -16.21
N GLN A 285 -17.29 9.46 -16.91
CA GLN A 285 -16.09 8.83 -17.46
C GLN A 285 -15.55 9.68 -18.62
N SER A 286 -14.43 10.37 -18.41
CA SER A 286 -13.58 10.82 -19.51
C SER A 286 -12.71 9.65 -19.94
N HIS A 287 -12.99 9.08 -21.11
CA HIS A 287 -12.22 7.98 -21.67
C HIS A 287 -10.72 8.34 -21.74
N MET A 288 -9.88 7.60 -21.03
CA MET A 288 -8.46 7.45 -21.36
C MET A 288 -8.38 6.57 -22.61
N CYS A 289 -8.61 7.16 -23.79
CA CYS A 289 -8.29 6.51 -25.06
C CYS A 289 -7.33 7.41 -25.84
N GLY A 290 -6.25 6.81 -26.34
CA GLY A 290 -5.17 7.48 -27.01
C GLY A 290 -5.61 8.25 -28.25
N THR A 291 -4.81 9.25 -28.59
CA THR A 291 -4.84 9.97 -29.85
C THR A 291 -4.89 9.01 -31.05
N GLN A 292 -6.04 8.91 -31.71
CA GLN A 292 -6.11 8.66 -33.14
C GLN A 292 -6.89 9.80 -33.79
N ARG A 293 -6.21 10.50 -34.70
CA ARG A 293 -6.78 11.53 -35.57
C ARG A 293 -7.86 10.90 -36.44
N GLY A 294 -9.01 11.57 -36.58
CA GLY A 294 -9.89 11.40 -37.73
C GLY A 294 -11.37 11.26 -37.40
N THR A 295 -12.12 12.27 -37.82
CA THR A 295 -13.57 12.29 -38.14
C THR A 295 -14.61 12.34 -37.02
N GLN A 296 -15.55 13.26 -37.25
CA GLN A 296 -16.64 13.72 -36.39
C GLN A 296 -17.75 12.68 -36.29
N GLN A 297 -18.14 12.31 -35.06
CA GLN A 297 -19.52 12.08 -34.60
C GLN A 297 -19.45 11.61 -33.14
N GLY A 298 -19.82 12.49 -32.21
CA GLY A 298 -19.78 12.24 -30.78
C GLY A 298 -20.86 11.25 -30.37
N THR A 299 -20.47 10.02 -30.03
CA THR A 299 -21.31 9.11 -29.25
C THR A 299 -21.36 9.60 -27.80
N PRO A 300 -22.53 9.58 -27.13
CA PRO A 300 -22.65 10.06 -25.76
C PRO A 300 -21.84 9.15 -24.83
N SER A 301 -21.03 9.75 -23.95
CA SER A 301 -20.29 8.99 -22.93
C SER A 301 -21.28 8.17 -22.11
N LYS A 302 -21.01 6.87 -21.94
CA LYS A 302 -21.83 6.00 -21.08
C LYS A 302 -21.71 6.50 -19.65
N ARG A 303 -22.71 7.27 -19.20
CA ARG A 303 -22.91 7.65 -17.79
C ARG A 303 -23.17 6.36 -17.02
N ARG A 304 -22.15 5.84 -16.32
CA ARG A 304 -22.36 4.72 -15.41
C ARG A 304 -22.83 5.30 -14.08
N ARG A 305 -24.10 5.08 -13.74
CA ARG A 305 -24.57 5.25 -12.36
C ARG A 305 -23.86 4.21 -11.52
N ILE A 306 -23.10 4.66 -10.52
CA ILE A 306 -22.45 3.76 -9.57
C ILE A 306 -23.32 3.74 -8.33
N GLN A 307 -23.92 2.59 -8.04
CA GLN A 307 -24.56 2.34 -6.76
C GLN A 307 -23.48 2.37 -5.69
N LEU A 308 -23.70 3.18 -4.66
CA LEU A 308 -22.81 3.29 -3.53
C LEU A 308 -23.56 2.88 -2.28
N GLY A 309 -22.83 2.28 -1.35
CA GLY A 309 -23.38 1.76 -0.11
C GLY A 309 -22.97 0.31 0.12
N TRP A 310 -23.25 -0.15 1.34
CA TRP A 310 -22.99 -1.52 1.79
C TRP A 310 -23.55 -2.59 0.84
N GLU A 311 -24.57 -2.26 0.06
CA GLU A 311 -25.17 -3.12 -0.96
C GLU A 311 -24.16 -3.63 -1.98
N VAL A 312 -23.14 -2.86 -2.37
CA VAL A 312 -22.12 -3.34 -3.33
C VAL A 312 -21.23 -4.43 -2.72
N ILE A 313 -20.82 -4.26 -1.46
CA ILE A 313 -20.07 -5.30 -0.73
C ILE A 313 -20.96 -6.53 -0.52
N ARG A 314 -22.22 -6.30 -0.14
CA ARG A 314 -23.24 -7.35 0.01
C ARG A 314 -23.43 -8.12 -1.30
N ASP A 315 -23.62 -7.45 -2.43
CA ASP A 315 -23.80 -8.06 -3.75
C ASP A 315 -22.57 -8.87 -4.16
N ASN A 316 -21.35 -8.38 -3.87
CA ASN A 316 -20.12 -9.12 -4.10
C ASN A 316 -20.02 -10.38 -3.21
N LEU A 317 -20.50 -10.32 -1.96
CA LEU A 317 -20.64 -11.48 -1.07
C LEU A 317 -21.80 -12.41 -1.51
N GLN A 318 -22.87 -11.86 -2.08
CA GLN A 318 -24.09 -12.57 -2.53
C GLN A 318 -23.93 -13.20 -3.92
N ARG A 319 -22.94 -12.82 -4.74
CA ARG A 319 -22.63 -13.51 -6.01
C ARG A 319 -22.24 -14.99 -5.82
N SER A 320 -22.17 -15.49 -4.58
CA SER A 320 -22.14 -16.93 -4.25
C SER A 320 -23.53 -17.58 -4.00
N GLN A 321 -24.63 -16.91 -4.39
CA GLN A 321 -26.04 -17.34 -4.59
C GLN A 321 -27.11 -16.58 -3.78
N SER A 322 -28.32 -16.65 -4.36
CA SER A 322 -29.44 -15.71 -4.52
C SER A 322 -30.21 -15.18 -3.30
N ASP A 323 -30.83 -14.01 -3.55
CA ASP A 323 -31.95 -13.32 -2.88
C ASP A 323 -31.76 -12.90 -1.43
N PHE A 324 -31.47 -11.61 -1.18
CA PHE A 324 -31.96 -10.86 0.00
C PHE A 324 -31.82 -9.34 -0.21
N ASP A 325 -32.96 -8.64 -0.19
CA ASP A 325 -33.10 -7.17 -0.14
C ASP A 325 -33.00 -6.58 1.29
N LEU A 326 -32.70 -5.27 1.34
CA LEU A 326 -32.89 -4.24 2.39
C LEU A 326 -31.67 -3.62 3.13
N ILE A 327 -31.72 -2.28 3.23
CA ILE A 327 -30.78 -1.25 3.75
C ILE A 327 -31.23 -0.77 5.18
N PRO A 328 -30.60 0.26 5.82
CA PRO A 328 -29.58 0.20 6.88
C PRO A 328 -30.09 0.49 8.31
N CYS A 329 -29.17 0.48 9.29
CA CYS A 329 -29.34 0.21 10.73
C CYS A 329 -29.75 -1.24 11.02
N ALA A 330 -30.33 -1.92 10.02
CA ALA A 330 -30.60 -3.33 9.88
C ALA A 330 -29.45 -4.13 9.24
N GLU A 331 -28.18 -3.72 9.41
CA GLU A 331 -27.04 -4.26 8.63
C GLU A 331 -26.24 -5.35 9.35
N LEU A 332 -26.29 -5.38 10.68
CA LEU A 332 -25.59 -6.39 11.48
C LEU A 332 -26.21 -7.77 11.31
N VAL A 333 -27.55 -7.85 11.29
CA VAL A 333 -28.29 -9.10 11.09
C VAL A 333 -28.00 -9.71 9.70
N PRO A 334 -28.12 -9.00 8.56
CA PRO A 334 -27.74 -9.51 7.24
C PRO A 334 -26.26 -9.87 7.14
N LEU A 335 -25.35 -9.07 7.72
CA LEU A 335 -23.92 -9.38 7.70
C LEU A 335 -23.62 -10.67 8.47
N LEU A 336 -24.13 -10.80 9.70
CA LEU A 336 -24.00 -12.04 10.48
C LEU A 336 -24.66 -13.23 9.76
N THR A 337 -25.79 -13.01 9.08
CA THR A 337 -26.48 -14.03 8.31
C THR A 337 -25.63 -14.49 7.12
N ALA A 338 -25.05 -13.57 6.35
CA ALA A 338 -24.16 -13.89 5.23
C ALA A 338 -22.90 -14.62 5.70
N LEU A 339 -22.26 -14.17 6.79
CA LEU A 339 -21.09 -14.83 7.36
C LEU A 339 -21.43 -16.22 7.92
N HIS A 340 -22.58 -16.36 8.58
CA HIS A 340 -23.09 -17.66 9.02
C HIS A 340 -23.34 -18.61 7.84
N GLN A 341 -23.98 -18.14 6.77
CA GLN A 341 -24.19 -18.92 5.54
C GLN A 341 -22.86 -19.36 4.92
N LEU A 342 -21.88 -18.44 4.82
CA LEU A 342 -20.54 -18.75 4.34
C LEU A 342 -19.85 -19.83 5.20
N LEU A 343 -19.94 -19.74 6.54
CA LEU A 343 -19.38 -20.76 7.44
C LEU A 343 -20.07 -22.12 7.29
N VAL A 344 -21.39 -22.14 7.11
CA VAL A 344 -22.15 -23.39 6.98
C VAL A 344 -21.88 -24.06 5.63
N GLN A 345 -21.70 -23.27 4.57
CA GLN A 345 -21.40 -23.76 3.22
C GLN A 345 -19.94 -24.20 3.07
N GLN A 346 -19.00 -23.51 3.72
CA GLN A 346 -17.56 -23.77 3.61
C GLN A 346 -17.03 -24.55 4.81
N ARG A 347 -17.66 -25.67 5.21
CA ARG A 347 -17.31 -26.40 6.47
C ARG A 347 -15.83 -26.78 6.65
N ARG A 348 -15.02 -26.72 5.58
CA ARG A 348 -13.55 -26.92 5.60
C ARG A 348 -12.83 -26.09 4.52
N GLY A 349 -13.39 -24.93 4.16
CA GLY A 349 -12.79 -24.07 3.13
C GLY A 349 -11.65 -23.22 3.70
N GLU A 350 -10.68 -22.84 2.86
CA GLU A 350 -9.59 -21.90 3.20
C GLU A 350 -10.09 -20.54 3.75
N LYS A 351 -11.34 -20.19 3.43
CA LYS A 351 -11.98 -18.94 3.87
C LYS A 351 -12.49 -18.99 5.31
N THR A 352 -12.62 -20.19 5.90
CA THR A 352 -13.23 -20.40 7.22
C THR A 352 -12.51 -19.65 8.34
N PRO A 353 -11.17 -19.72 8.48
CA PRO A 353 -10.46 -18.95 9.52
C PRO A 353 -10.70 -17.44 9.43
N TYR A 354 -10.71 -16.90 8.21
CA TYR A 354 -10.96 -15.47 7.98
C TYR A 354 -12.39 -15.06 8.36
N VAL A 355 -13.38 -15.87 8.01
CA VAL A 355 -14.78 -15.62 8.38
C VAL A 355 -14.97 -15.69 9.90
N VAL A 356 -14.33 -16.65 10.57
CA VAL A 356 -14.34 -16.75 12.04
C VAL A 356 -13.69 -15.51 12.67
N ARG A 357 -12.52 -15.07 12.17
CA ARG A 357 -11.86 -13.84 12.64
C ARG A 357 -12.70 -12.58 12.41
N CYS A 358 -13.40 -12.49 11.27
CA CYS A 358 -14.36 -11.40 11.02
C CYS A 358 -15.48 -11.40 12.06
N LEU A 359 -16.05 -12.57 12.38
CA LEU A 359 -17.08 -12.71 13.40
C LEU A 359 -16.56 -12.33 14.79
N SER A 360 -15.30 -12.65 15.15
CA SER A 360 -14.72 -12.28 16.44
C SER A 360 -14.63 -10.76 16.58
N ASN A 361 -14.18 -10.07 15.52
CA ASN A 361 -14.13 -8.62 15.50
C ASN A 361 -15.53 -7.99 15.57
N ILE A 362 -16.52 -8.57 14.88
CA ILE A 362 -17.92 -8.12 14.97
C ILE A 362 -18.46 -8.29 16.39
N ALA A 363 -18.20 -9.43 17.04
CA ALA A 363 -18.61 -9.68 18.42
C ALA A 363 -18.01 -8.64 19.39
N ALA A 364 -16.71 -8.37 19.27
CA ALA A 364 -16.00 -7.36 20.07
C ALA A 364 -16.52 -5.92 19.80
N CYS A 365 -16.86 -5.59 18.56
CA CYS A 365 -17.46 -4.29 18.25
C CYS A 365 -18.90 -4.17 18.75
N GLN A 366 -19.67 -5.25 18.74
CA GLN A 366 -21.05 -5.26 19.21
C GLN A 366 -21.13 -5.02 20.73
N SER A 367 -20.21 -5.60 21.51
CA SER A 367 -20.17 -5.43 22.97
C SER A 367 -19.87 -3.99 23.41
N GLY A 368 -19.14 -3.22 22.60
CA GLY A 368 -18.85 -1.81 22.84
C GLY A 368 -20.00 -0.84 22.50
N LYS A 369 -21.03 -1.28 21.76
CA LYS A 369 -22.14 -0.42 21.32
C LYS A 369 -23.33 -0.50 22.28
N LYS A 370 -23.54 0.57 23.06
CA LYS A 370 -24.69 0.70 23.98
C LYS A 370 -26.02 1.00 23.25
N ASP A 371 -25.97 1.51 22.03
CA ASP A 371 -27.13 2.01 21.26
C ASP A 371 -27.75 0.97 20.29
N LEU A 372 -27.70 -0.32 20.61
CA LEU A 372 -28.42 -1.33 19.83
C LEU A 372 -29.92 -1.20 20.05
N ARG A 373 -30.68 -0.93 18.98
CA ARG A 373 -32.15 -0.87 18.99
C ARG A 373 -32.71 -2.12 19.66
N LEU A 374 -33.55 -1.96 20.68
CA LEU A 374 -34.14 -3.05 21.48
C LEU A 374 -34.83 -4.12 20.60
N SER A 375 -35.36 -3.72 19.45
CA SER A 375 -36.05 -4.61 18.49
C SER A 375 -35.13 -5.63 17.79
N GLN A 376 -33.84 -5.35 17.62
CA GLN A 376 -32.89 -6.26 16.92
C GLN A 376 -32.20 -7.25 17.85
N LYS A 377 -32.19 -6.98 19.17
CA LYS A 377 -31.55 -7.83 20.18
C LYS A 377 -31.96 -9.31 20.12
N PRO A 378 -33.26 -9.69 20.03
CA PRO A 378 -33.63 -11.11 20.02
C PRO A 378 -33.21 -11.83 18.74
N GLU A 379 -33.21 -11.15 17.60
CA GLU A 379 -32.78 -11.72 16.31
C GLU A 379 -31.26 -11.93 16.27
N LEU A 380 -30.50 -10.95 16.75
CA LEU A 380 -29.05 -11.05 16.90
C LEU A 380 -28.66 -12.17 17.85
N GLN A 381 -29.35 -12.30 18.98
CA GLN A 381 -29.11 -13.38 19.95
C GLN A 381 -29.32 -14.75 19.30
N LYS A 382 -30.41 -14.95 18.53
CA LYS A 382 -30.65 -16.19 17.78
C LYS A 382 -29.53 -16.50 16.79
N LEU A 383 -29.03 -15.50 16.06
CA LEU A 383 -27.92 -15.67 15.12
C LEU A 383 -26.62 -16.05 15.84
N TRP A 384 -26.30 -15.38 16.95
CA TRP A 384 -25.12 -15.71 17.76
C TRP A 384 -25.20 -17.11 18.37
N THR A 385 -26.38 -17.59 18.79
CA THR A 385 -26.56 -18.98 19.23
C THR A 385 -26.28 -19.99 18.12
N ARG A 386 -26.70 -19.70 16.88
CA ARG A 386 -26.40 -20.56 15.72
C ARG A 386 -24.89 -20.57 15.40
N LEU A 387 -24.27 -19.38 15.38
CA LEU A 387 -22.83 -19.21 15.15
C LEU A 387 -22.01 -19.90 16.25
N TRP A 388 -22.44 -19.81 17.51
CA TRP A 388 -21.84 -20.50 18.64
C TRP A 388 -21.81 -22.02 18.42
N ALA A 389 -22.94 -22.63 18.10
CA ALA A 389 -23.02 -24.07 17.84
C ALA A 389 -22.17 -24.52 16.64
N VAL A 390 -22.01 -23.67 15.62
CA VAL A 390 -21.07 -23.91 14.51
C VAL A 390 -19.62 -23.82 14.99
N THR A 391 -19.28 -22.81 15.78
CA THR A 391 -17.92 -22.53 16.27
C THR A 391 -17.40 -23.61 17.21
N LEU A 392 -18.25 -24.16 18.10
CA LEU A 392 -17.85 -25.26 18.99
C LEU A 392 -17.38 -26.50 18.23
N ARG A 393 -17.93 -26.74 17.02
CA ARG A 393 -17.51 -27.86 16.16
C ARG A 393 -16.14 -27.62 15.50
N TYR A 394 -15.70 -26.37 15.41
CA TYR A 394 -14.38 -26.01 14.87
C TYR A 394 -13.26 -26.07 15.91
N VAL A 395 -13.59 -26.06 17.21
CA VAL A 395 -12.60 -26.23 18.29
C VAL A 395 -11.84 -27.56 18.16
N SER A 396 -12.50 -28.62 17.69
CA SER A 396 -11.85 -29.92 17.45
C SER A 396 -11.00 -29.96 16.17
N SER A 397 -10.87 -28.86 15.43
CA SER A 397 -10.11 -28.78 14.18
C SER A 397 -8.83 -27.99 14.36
N GLN A 398 -7.68 -28.69 14.31
CA GLN A 398 -6.34 -28.12 14.55
C GLN A 398 -5.99 -26.91 13.66
N GLN A 399 -6.63 -26.74 12.49
CA GLN A 399 -6.36 -25.64 11.56
C GLN A 399 -7.14 -24.35 11.87
N ILE A 400 -8.22 -24.42 12.66
CA ILE A 400 -9.13 -23.30 12.93
C ILE A 400 -9.31 -23.10 14.45
N GLU A 401 -8.66 -23.94 15.26
CA GLU A 401 -8.80 -23.98 16.71
C GLU A 401 -8.53 -22.60 17.35
N THR A 402 -7.45 -21.92 16.96
CA THR A 402 -7.08 -20.61 17.50
C THR A 402 -8.13 -19.54 17.20
N GLU A 403 -8.59 -19.45 15.95
CA GLU A 403 -9.62 -18.49 15.55
C GLU A 403 -10.97 -18.82 16.19
N ALA A 404 -11.32 -20.10 16.29
CA ALA A 404 -12.54 -20.57 16.94
C ALA A 404 -12.55 -20.18 18.42
N PHE A 405 -11.47 -20.41 19.15
CA PHE A 405 -11.35 -19.95 20.54
C PHE A 405 -11.44 -18.42 20.66
N GLY A 406 -10.80 -17.68 19.75
CA GLY A 406 -10.90 -16.22 19.74
C GLY A 406 -12.34 -15.71 19.51
N LEU A 407 -13.14 -16.41 18.69
CA LEU A 407 -14.56 -16.10 18.52
C LEU A 407 -15.37 -16.41 19.78
N LEU A 408 -15.15 -17.58 20.39
CA LEU A 408 -15.83 -17.96 21.63
C LEU A 408 -15.52 -16.96 22.74
N GLU A 409 -14.25 -16.57 22.88
CA GLU A 409 -13.81 -15.55 23.84
C GLU A 409 -14.55 -14.22 23.62
N ALA A 410 -14.57 -13.71 22.38
CA ALA A 410 -15.23 -12.44 22.05
C ALA A 410 -16.74 -12.47 22.33
N VAL A 411 -17.39 -13.61 22.06
CA VAL A 411 -18.83 -13.81 22.33
C VAL A 411 -19.12 -13.85 23.83
N ILE A 412 -18.27 -14.52 24.62
CA ILE A 412 -18.37 -14.60 26.09
C ILE A 412 -18.15 -13.23 26.71
N GLN A 413 -17.04 -12.56 26.39
CA GLN A 413 -16.73 -11.22 26.90
C GLN A 413 -17.80 -10.20 26.53
N GLY A 414 -18.39 -10.35 25.34
CA GLY A 414 -19.47 -9.49 24.88
C GLY A 414 -20.84 -9.79 25.45
N GLY A 415 -21.02 -10.88 26.21
CA GLY A 415 -22.32 -11.29 26.75
C GLY A 415 -23.38 -11.51 25.67
N LEU A 416 -22.98 -11.93 24.47
CA LEU A 416 -23.87 -11.98 23.31
C LEU A 416 -24.83 -13.18 23.33
N ILE A 417 -24.51 -14.20 24.13
CA ILE A 417 -25.35 -15.37 24.38
C ILE A 417 -25.38 -15.71 25.87
N PRO A 418 -26.47 -16.31 26.37
CA PRO A 418 -26.46 -16.98 27.66
C PRO A 418 -25.63 -18.26 27.57
N ILE A 419 -24.59 -18.38 28.40
CA ILE A 419 -23.70 -19.54 28.42
C ILE A 419 -24.38 -20.66 29.21
N ASP A 420 -24.62 -21.79 28.56
CA ASP A 420 -25.13 -23.00 29.21
C ASP A 420 -23.99 -23.82 29.84
N ARG A 421 -24.32 -24.63 30.85
CA ARG A 421 -23.41 -25.56 31.53
C ARG A 421 -22.74 -26.55 30.58
N GLU A 422 -23.35 -26.83 29.42
CA GLU A 422 -22.81 -27.72 28.39
C GLU A 422 -21.51 -27.22 27.77
N PHE A 423 -21.25 -25.92 27.76
CA PHE A 423 -19.98 -25.36 27.27
C PHE A 423 -18.77 -25.89 28.05
N TRP A 424 -18.91 -26.02 29.38
CA TRP A 424 -17.84 -26.49 30.25
C TRP A 424 -17.46 -27.94 29.97
N LYS A 425 -18.34 -28.73 29.32
CA LYS A 425 -18.05 -30.11 28.93
C LYS A 425 -16.85 -30.21 27.96
N ILE A 426 -16.56 -29.16 27.21
CA ILE A 426 -15.41 -29.08 26.29
C ILE A 426 -14.09 -29.14 27.06
N PHE A 427 -14.03 -28.50 28.23
CA PHE A 427 -12.84 -28.48 29.09
C PHE A 427 -12.75 -29.70 30.00
N THR A 428 -13.85 -30.42 30.23
CA THR A 428 -13.84 -31.66 31.02
C THR A 428 -13.49 -32.90 30.19
N GLY A 429 -13.69 -32.87 28.86
CA GLY A 429 -13.47 -34.01 27.97
C GLY A 429 -12.00 -34.42 27.74
N SER A 430 -11.05 -33.53 28.05
CA SER A 430 -9.59 -33.81 28.00
C SER A 430 -9.00 -34.15 29.37
N ALA A 431 -9.74 -33.97 30.47
CA ALA A 431 -9.25 -34.20 31.82
C ALA A 431 -9.40 -35.66 32.32
N CYS A 432 -10.05 -36.55 31.56
CA CYS A 432 -10.24 -37.96 31.93
C CYS A 432 -10.35 -38.86 30.69
N LYS A 433 -9.23 -39.16 30.03
CA LYS A 433 -9.07 -40.47 29.38
C LYS A 433 -8.06 -41.26 30.22
N PRO A 434 -8.50 -42.21 31.07
CA PRO A 434 -7.58 -43.22 31.54
C PRO A 434 -7.11 -43.98 30.30
N SER A 435 -5.80 -43.98 30.09
CA SER A 435 -5.14 -44.91 29.18
C SER A 435 -5.52 -46.34 29.56
N LEU A 436 -6.20 -47.04 28.65
CA LEU A 436 -6.32 -48.49 28.61
C LEU A 436 -5.93 -48.96 27.21
#